data_AF-A0A524KML3-F1
#
_entry.id   AF-A0A524KML3-F1
#
_cell.length_a   1.000
_cell.length_b   1.000
_cell.length_c   1.000
_cell.angle_alpha   90.00
_cell.angle_beta   90.00
_cell.angle_gamma   90.00
#
_symmetry.space_group_name_H-M   'P 1'
#
loop_
_entity.id
_entity.type
_entity.pdbx_description
1 polymer ?
#
loop_
_entity_poly.entity_id
_entity_poly.type
_entity_poly.pdbx_seq_one_letter_code
_entity_poly.pdbx_strand_id
1 'polypeptide(L)'
;MMRSRIATLAVVLAALLVVPQGAALGVSILFIGGGGTPTSGADGAVMTYLETRYGVGNVTYQQASATAAGAELAYDALVISSTPGSGDIRSKFQNSPVGILNWEEAVVDDEAGEFQLSVVNKPTGQTQINVVDASHYITASLPLGPRVVFTGGTETIAQNGLISTGVQTLAQENGSADATLFVADTGATLFGDGSAG
;
A
#
# COMPACT_ATOMS: atom_id res chain seq x y z
N MET A 1 -24.89 -40.37 -61.03
CA MET A 1 -25.43 -40.27 -59.64
C MET A 1 -24.24 -39.90 -58.77
N MET A 2 -24.15 -38.79 -58.03
CA MET A 2 -25.11 -37.98 -57.31
C MET A 2 -24.54 -36.55 -57.16
N ARG A 3 -25.40 -35.54 -57.20
CA ARG A 3 -25.10 -34.10 -57.05
C ARG A 3 -24.90 -33.74 -55.58
N SER A 4 -24.08 -32.73 -55.27
CA SER A 4 -24.47 -31.66 -54.33
C SER A 4 -23.51 -30.46 -54.37
N ARG A 5 -24.07 -29.25 -54.52
CA ARG A 5 -23.50 -27.95 -54.14
C ARG A 5 -24.06 -27.59 -52.76
N ILE A 6 -23.35 -26.77 -51.97
CA ILE A 6 -23.78 -25.89 -50.85
C ILE A 6 -22.55 -25.76 -49.93
N ALA A 7 -22.14 -24.63 -49.34
CA ALA A 7 -22.39 -23.21 -49.49
C ALA A 7 -21.31 -22.51 -48.63
N THR A 8 -21.01 -21.26 -48.97
CA THR A 8 -20.21 -20.31 -48.20
C THR A 8 -20.57 -20.30 -46.71
N LEU A 9 -19.59 -20.47 -45.81
CA LEU A 9 -19.69 -20.06 -44.41
C LEU A 9 -18.52 -19.10 -44.12
N ALA A 10 -18.79 -17.81 -44.26
CA ALA A 10 -18.03 -16.78 -43.59
C ALA A 10 -18.70 -16.50 -42.22
N VAL A 11 -17.95 -15.87 -41.32
CA VAL A 11 -18.40 -15.23 -40.06
C VAL A 11 -18.48 -16.20 -38.86
N VAL A 12 -17.82 -16.02 -37.72
CA VAL A 12 -16.91 -14.98 -37.21
C VAL A 12 -16.02 -15.68 -36.18
N LEU A 13 -14.70 -15.61 -36.35
CA LEU A 13 -13.78 -15.90 -35.25
C LEU A 13 -13.83 -14.67 -34.35
N ALA A 14 -14.65 -14.72 -33.30
CA ALA A 14 -14.48 -13.81 -32.18
C ALA A 14 -13.13 -14.18 -31.55
N ALA A 15 -12.06 -13.55 -32.02
CA ALA A 15 -10.87 -13.39 -31.22
C ALA A 15 -11.34 -12.59 -30.01
N LEU A 16 -11.70 -13.31 -28.95
CA LEU A 16 -11.68 -12.76 -27.61
C LEU A 16 -10.27 -12.21 -27.50
N LEU A 17 -10.17 -10.89 -27.53
CA LEU A 17 -8.99 -10.19 -27.07
C LEU A 17 -8.94 -10.58 -25.58
N VAL A 18 -8.30 -11.71 -25.28
CA VAL A 18 -7.65 -11.88 -24.00
C VAL A 18 -6.67 -10.74 -24.02
N VAL A 19 -7.07 -9.61 -23.44
CA VAL A 19 -6.11 -8.65 -22.91
C VAL A 19 -5.16 -9.55 -22.14
N PRO A 20 -3.89 -9.66 -22.54
CA PRO A 20 -2.97 -10.45 -21.75
C PRO A 20 -3.09 -9.87 -20.35
N GLN A 21 -3.53 -10.69 -19.39
CA GLN A 21 -3.28 -10.40 -17.98
C GLN A 21 -1.80 -10.02 -17.98
N GLY A 22 -1.53 -8.74 -17.73
CA GLY A 22 -0.17 -8.20 -17.83
C GLY A 22 0.71 -9.17 -17.07
N ALA A 23 1.75 -9.69 -17.74
CA ALA A 23 2.60 -10.73 -17.17
C ALA A 23 2.83 -10.42 -15.70
N ALA A 24 2.38 -11.32 -14.82
CA ALA A 24 2.53 -11.19 -13.39
C ALA A 24 3.95 -10.71 -13.13
N LEU A 25 4.10 -9.48 -12.62
CA LEU A 25 5.40 -9.04 -12.17
C LEU A 25 5.81 -10.08 -11.12
N GLY A 26 7.01 -10.62 -11.21
CA GLY A 26 7.51 -11.68 -10.32
C GLY A 26 7.75 -11.21 -8.88
N VAL A 27 6.94 -10.27 -8.40
CA VAL A 27 6.95 -9.69 -7.06
C VAL A 27 5.91 -10.42 -6.24
N SER A 28 6.35 -11.06 -5.18
CA SER A 28 5.53 -11.68 -4.14
C SER A 28 5.27 -10.69 -3.01
N ILE A 29 4.01 -10.61 -2.55
CA ILE A 29 3.55 -9.61 -1.59
C ILE A 29 2.89 -10.31 -0.41
N LEU A 30 3.33 -10.00 0.80
CA LEU A 30 2.57 -10.28 2.02
C LEU A 30 1.67 -9.09 2.31
N PHE A 31 0.36 -9.32 2.39
CA PHE A 31 -0.62 -8.32 2.77
C PHE A 31 -1.23 -8.68 4.14
N ILE A 32 -0.98 -7.85 5.14
CA ILE A 32 -1.47 -8.01 6.50
C ILE A 32 -2.72 -7.14 6.72
N GLY A 33 -3.82 -7.76 7.13
CA GLY A 33 -5.06 -7.08 7.55
C GLY A 33 -5.61 -7.63 8.87
N GLY A 34 -6.66 -6.99 9.39
CA GLY A 34 -7.21 -7.29 10.73
C GLY A 34 -8.10 -8.54 10.78
N GLY A 35 -8.78 -8.87 9.68
CA GLY A 35 -9.66 -10.05 9.57
C GLY A 35 -8.94 -11.28 9.05
N GLY A 36 -9.55 -12.46 9.19
CA GLY A 36 -9.07 -13.71 8.56
C GLY A 36 -9.20 -13.75 7.03
N THR A 37 -9.96 -12.81 6.45
CA THR A 37 -10.09 -12.59 5.01
C THR A 37 -10.09 -11.08 4.73
N PRO A 38 -9.75 -10.63 3.50
CA PRO A 38 -9.65 -9.21 3.14
C PRO A 38 -11.04 -8.61 2.90
N THR A 39 -11.90 -8.60 3.92
CA THR A 39 -13.27 -8.07 3.84
C THR A 39 -13.49 -6.84 4.73
N SER A 40 -12.48 -6.47 5.52
CA SER A 40 -12.53 -5.31 6.43
C SER A 40 -12.03 -4.05 5.74
N GLY A 41 -12.68 -2.92 5.97
CA GLY A 41 -12.26 -1.62 5.43
C GLY A 41 -11.95 -1.66 3.94
N ALA A 42 -10.79 -1.12 3.56
CA ALA A 42 -10.30 -1.10 2.19
C ALA A 42 -9.60 -2.40 1.73
N ASP A 43 -9.44 -3.40 2.61
CA ASP A 43 -8.56 -4.56 2.36
C ASP A 43 -8.95 -5.31 1.08
N GLY A 44 -10.24 -5.56 0.85
CA GLY A 44 -10.69 -6.29 -0.35
C GLY A 44 -10.42 -5.53 -1.64
N ALA A 45 -10.53 -4.21 -1.62
CA ALA A 45 -10.24 -3.36 -2.77
C ALA A 45 -8.73 -3.33 -3.07
N VAL A 46 -7.90 -3.22 -2.03
CA VAL A 46 -6.44 -3.25 -2.17
C VAL A 46 -5.97 -4.64 -2.61
N MET A 47 -6.51 -5.71 -2.04
CA MET A 47 -6.23 -7.09 -2.46
C MET A 47 -6.52 -7.25 -3.95
N THR A 48 -7.72 -6.88 -4.40
CA THR A 48 -8.12 -6.96 -5.81
C THR A 48 -7.17 -6.16 -6.71
N TYR A 49 -6.78 -4.96 -6.29
CA TYR A 49 -5.83 -4.12 -7.02
C TYR A 49 -4.46 -4.80 -7.16
N LEU A 50 -3.91 -5.32 -6.06
CA LEU A 50 -2.62 -6.00 -6.05
C LEU A 50 -2.66 -7.28 -6.90
N GLU A 51 -3.68 -8.12 -6.75
CA GLU A 51 -3.85 -9.34 -7.53
C GLU A 51 -4.03 -9.05 -9.03
N THR A 52 -4.74 -7.97 -9.37
CA THR A 52 -4.89 -7.55 -10.78
C THR A 52 -3.55 -7.10 -11.36
N ARG A 53 -2.71 -6.45 -10.56
CA ARG A 53 -1.44 -5.86 -11.01
C ARG A 53 -0.26 -6.83 -11.02
N TYR A 54 -0.21 -7.72 -10.03
CA TYR A 54 0.91 -8.62 -9.73
C TYR A 54 0.56 -10.09 -9.91
N GLY A 55 -0.73 -10.45 -9.97
CA GLY A 55 -1.23 -11.81 -10.12
C GLY A 55 -1.77 -12.39 -8.81
N VAL A 56 -2.89 -13.13 -8.88
CA VAL A 56 -3.56 -13.74 -7.71
C VAL A 56 -2.62 -14.66 -6.91
N GLY A 57 -1.75 -15.41 -7.58
CA GLY A 57 -0.78 -16.30 -6.91
C GLY A 57 0.39 -15.60 -6.22
N ASN A 58 0.53 -14.29 -6.42
CA ASN A 58 1.65 -13.50 -5.92
C ASN A 58 1.30 -12.65 -4.70
N VAL A 59 0.03 -12.62 -4.27
CA VAL A 59 -0.40 -11.85 -3.10
C VAL A 59 -0.92 -12.83 -2.05
N THR A 60 -0.28 -12.87 -0.89
CA THR A 60 -0.73 -13.65 0.26
C THR A 60 -1.35 -12.73 1.29
N TYR A 61 -2.61 -12.96 1.64
CA TYR A 61 -3.27 -12.24 2.72
C TYR A 61 -3.14 -12.98 4.05
N GLN A 62 -2.80 -12.29 5.14
CA GLN A 62 -2.71 -12.86 6.47
C GLN A 62 -3.32 -11.95 7.55
N GLN A 63 -3.99 -12.57 8.52
CA GLN A 63 -4.49 -11.86 9.69
C GLN A 63 -3.33 -11.47 10.62
N ALA A 64 -3.25 -10.20 11.00
CA ALA A 64 -2.17 -9.64 11.84
C ALA A 64 -1.92 -10.42 13.14
N SER A 65 -2.98 -10.79 13.87
CA SER A 65 -2.88 -11.54 15.13
C SER A 65 -2.32 -12.96 14.94
N ALA A 66 -2.38 -13.50 13.73
CA ALA A 66 -1.82 -14.79 13.34
C ALA A 66 -0.46 -14.67 12.64
N THR A 67 0.07 -13.46 12.42
CA THR A 67 1.37 -13.23 11.78
C THR A 67 2.48 -13.14 12.81
N ALA A 68 3.59 -13.85 12.58
CA ALA A 68 4.80 -13.74 13.39
C ALA A 68 5.79 -12.72 12.81
N ALA A 69 6.66 -12.16 13.64
CA ALA A 69 7.80 -11.38 13.18
C ALA A 69 8.68 -12.23 12.24
N GLY A 70 9.15 -11.64 11.14
CA GLY A 70 9.96 -12.33 10.13
C GLY A 70 9.16 -13.09 9.07
N ALA A 71 7.81 -13.11 9.13
CA ALA A 71 6.98 -13.72 8.09
C ALA A 71 7.16 -13.05 6.72
N GLU A 72 7.43 -11.76 6.71
CA GLU A 72 7.68 -10.93 5.53
C GLU A 72 8.94 -11.32 4.77
N LEU A 73 9.92 -11.98 5.42
CA LEU A 73 11.20 -12.35 4.80
C LEU A 73 11.07 -13.36 3.64
N ALA A 74 9.90 -14.01 3.52
CA ALA A 74 9.58 -14.91 2.41
C ALA A 74 9.01 -14.17 1.17
N TYR A 75 8.89 -12.85 1.24
CA TYR A 75 8.22 -12.02 0.24
C TYR A 75 9.11 -10.86 -0.22
N ASP A 76 8.79 -10.30 -1.39
CA ASP A 76 9.51 -9.14 -1.94
C ASP A 76 9.01 -7.81 -1.37
N ALA A 77 7.78 -7.77 -0.88
CA ALA A 77 7.19 -6.59 -0.24
C ALA A 77 6.19 -6.97 0.86
N LEU A 78 6.07 -6.09 1.84
CA LEU A 78 5.06 -6.15 2.90
C LEU A 78 4.09 -4.98 2.77
N VAL A 79 2.81 -5.27 2.86
CA VAL A 79 1.73 -4.30 2.96
C VAL A 79 1.04 -4.47 4.31
N ILE A 80 0.93 -3.39 5.10
CA ILE A 80 0.24 -3.38 6.39
C ILE A 80 -0.96 -2.43 6.29
N SER A 81 -2.16 -3.01 6.47
CA SER A 81 -3.40 -2.23 6.50
C SER A 81 -3.60 -1.45 7.80
N SER A 82 -4.53 -0.50 7.81
CA SER A 82 -5.11 0.13 9.01
C SER A 82 -6.18 -0.71 9.72
N THR A 83 -6.56 -1.86 9.15
CA THR A 83 -7.58 -2.74 9.76
C THR A 83 -7.11 -3.59 10.96
N PRO A 84 -5.83 -3.99 11.10
CA PRO A 84 -5.30 -4.55 12.34
C PRO A 84 -5.39 -3.56 13.51
N GLY A 85 -5.42 -4.08 14.74
CA GLY A 85 -5.06 -3.25 15.88
C GLY A 85 -3.53 -3.14 15.98
N SER A 86 -3.00 -1.95 16.27
CA SER A 86 -1.55 -1.72 16.41
C SER A 86 -0.84 -2.71 17.33
N GLY A 87 -1.50 -3.23 18.37
CA GLY A 87 -0.97 -4.26 19.27
C GLY A 87 -0.61 -5.57 18.56
N ASP A 88 -1.27 -5.90 17.45
CA ASP A 88 -0.96 -7.07 16.63
C ASP A 88 0.21 -6.83 15.66
N ILE A 89 0.68 -5.59 15.50
CA ILE A 89 1.75 -5.22 14.56
C ILE A 89 3.04 -4.84 15.29
N ARG A 90 2.91 -4.15 16.43
CA ARG A 90 4.03 -3.63 17.21
C ARG A 90 5.05 -4.73 17.51
N SER A 91 6.33 -4.39 17.38
CA SER A 91 7.51 -5.23 17.56
C SER A 91 7.73 -6.34 16.51
N LYS A 92 7.03 -6.35 15.37
CA LYS A 92 7.19 -7.39 14.34
C LYS A 92 8.04 -6.99 13.14
N PHE A 93 7.83 -5.80 12.58
CA PHE A 93 8.31 -5.48 11.22
C PHE A 93 9.15 -4.20 11.11
N GLN A 94 9.33 -3.46 12.21
CA GLN A 94 9.98 -2.15 12.19
C GLN A 94 11.45 -2.16 11.76
N ASN A 95 12.12 -3.32 11.89
CA ASN A 95 13.51 -3.53 11.45
C ASN A 95 13.59 -4.49 10.24
N SER A 96 12.50 -4.63 9.49
CA SER A 96 12.48 -5.53 8.34
C SER A 96 13.39 -5.00 7.22
N PRO A 97 14.20 -5.87 6.58
CA PRO A 97 14.93 -5.52 5.36
C PRO A 97 14.04 -5.54 4.11
N VAL A 98 12.78 -5.97 4.23
CA VAL A 98 11.79 -6.02 3.14
C VAL A 98 11.08 -4.68 3.07
N GLY A 99 10.89 -4.14 1.86
CA GLY A 99 10.18 -2.88 1.66
C GLY A 99 8.74 -2.93 2.20
N ILE A 100 8.37 -1.95 3.02
CA ILE A 100 7.07 -1.89 3.70
C ILE A 100 6.25 -0.72 3.16
N LEU A 101 5.02 -1.02 2.75
CA LEU A 101 3.96 -0.03 2.61
C LEU A 101 3.01 -0.15 3.81
N ASN A 102 3.09 0.82 4.72
CA ASN A 102 2.27 0.86 5.92
C ASN A 102 1.22 1.97 5.81
N TRP A 103 -0.02 1.66 6.14
CA TRP A 103 -1.03 2.68 6.42
C TRP A 103 -1.78 2.43 7.75
N GLU A 104 -1.23 1.60 8.64
CA GLU A 104 -1.62 1.56 10.06
C GLU A 104 -0.97 2.74 10.78
N GLU A 105 -1.79 3.68 11.24
CA GLU A 105 -1.33 4.98 11.71
C GLU A 105 -0.72 4.95 13.11
N ALA A 106 -1.04 3.95 13.92
CA ALA A 106 -0.66 3.90 15.33
C ALA A 106 0.62 3.11 15.59
N VAL A 107 1.32 2.68 14.53
CA VAL A 107 2.64 2.04 14.59
C VAL A 107 3.73 2.85 13.89
N VAL A 108 3.41 4.03 13.35
CA VAL A 108 4.43 4.94 12.79
C VAL A 108 5.06 5.87 13.84
N ASP A 109 4.54 5.83 15.07
CA ASP A 109 4.89 6.74 16.17
C ASP A 109 6.30 6.49 16.71
N ASP A 110 6.74 7.33 17.66
CA ASP A 110 8.11 7.35 18.19
C ASP A 110 8.40 6.30 19.31
N GLU A 111 7.43 5.43 19.61
CA GLU A 111 7.54 4.43 20.67
C GLU A 111 8.36 3.18 20.30
N ALA A 112 8.81 2.46 21.33
CA ALA A 112 9.56 1.23 21.16
C ALA A 112 8.70 0.13 20.51
N GLY A 113 9.24 -0.49 19.45
CA GLY A 113 8.53 -1.52 18.68
C GLY A 113 7.68 -0.97 17.54
N GLU A 114 7.70 0.35 17.32
CA GLU A 114 7.06 1.03 16.20
C GLU A 114 8.09 1.44 15.15
N PHE A 115 7.65 2.05 14.04
CA PHE A 115 8.53 2.49 12.96
C PHE A 115 9.33 3.77 13.30
N GLN A 116 8.96 4.53 14.33
CA GLN A 116 9.71 5.70 14.79
C GLN A 116 9.93 6.76 13.70
N LEU A 117 8.94 6.91 12.81
CA LEU A 117 8.98 7.80 11.65
C LEU A 117 8.38 9.16 11.96
N SER A 118 7.36 9.21 12.82
CA SER A 118 6.59 10.40 13.13
C SER A 118 6.19 10.47 14.60
N VAL A 119 5.64 11.62 15.00
CA VAL A 119 4.71 11.72 16.13
C VAL A 119 3.29 11.80 15.58
N VAL A 120 2.46 10.81 15.91
CA VAL A 120 1.15 10.64 15.26
C VAL A 120 0.16 11.71 15.70
N ASN A 121 -0.48 12.37 14.74
CA ASN A 121 -1.66 13.21 14.96
C ASN A 121 -2.80 12.74 14.05
N LYS A 122 -4.01 12.57 14.61
CA LYS A 122 -5.18 12.08 13.87
C LYS A 122 -6.34 13.06 13.94
N PRO A 123 -6.23 14.26 13.36
CA PRO A 123 -7.38 15.12 13.25
C PRO A 123 -8.35 14.57 12.19
N THR A 124 -9.63 14.84 12.40
CA THR A 124 -10.72 14.29 11.61
C THR A 124 -11.12 15.24 10.49
N GLY A 125 -11.41 14.69 9.30
CA GLY A 125 -12.13 15.41 8.24
C GLY A 125 -11.26 15.92 7.10
N GLN A 126 -9.98 15.56 7.06
CA GLN A 126 -9.13 15.87 5.92
C GLN A 126 -9.35 14.86 4.80
N THR A 127 -9.62 15.36 3.60
CA THR A 127 -9.91 14.58 2.40
C THR A 127 -8.92 14.84 1.27
N GLN A 128 -7.98 15.76 1.49
CA GLN A 128 -7.01 16.20 0.52
C GLN A 128 -5.59 16.13 1.07
N ILE A 129 -4.67 15.70 0.21
CA ILE A 129 -3.23 15.87 0.40
C ILE A 129 -2.73 16.99 -0.53
N ASN A 130 -1.57 17.54 -0.21
CA ASN A 130 -0.80 18.43 -1.09
C ASN A 130 0.51 17.74 -1.45
N VAL A 131 0.70 17.36 -2.71
CA VAL A 131 1.96 16.76 -3.17
C VAL A 131 3.01 17.86 -3.25
N VAL A 132 4.07 17.74 -2.44
CA VAL A 132 5.12 18.76 -2.30
C VAL A 132 6.44 18.33 -2.92
N ASP A 133 6.64 17.03 -3.15
CA ASP A 133 7.81 16.49 -3.81
C ASP A 133 7.36 15.54 -4.93
N ALA A 134 7.75 15.83 -6.17
CA ALA A 134 7.51 15.00 -7.35
C ALA A 134 8.81 14.43 -7.94
N SER A 135 9.93 14.55 -7.22
CA SER A 135 11.21 13.95 -7.60
C SER A 135 11.30 12.48 -7.21
N HIS A 136 10.57 12.07 -6.18
CA HIS A 136 10.50 10.68 -5.71
C HIS A 136 9.63 9.82 -6.64
N TYR A 137 10.02 8.56 -6.89
CA TYR A 137 9.33 7.69 -7.85
C TYR A 137 7.86 7.40 -7.49
N ILE A 138 7.51 7.45 -6.20
CA ILE A 138 6.12 7.29 -5.72
C ILE A 138 5.22 8.41 -6.24
N THR A 139 5.73 9.65 -6.31
CA THR A 139 4.97 10.84 -6.66
C THR A 139 5.36 11.42 -8.02
N ALA A 140 6.33 10.84 -8.73
CA ALA A 140 6.83 11.35 -10.01
C ALA A 140 5.76 11.44 -11.11
N SER A 141 4.73 10.61 -11.06
CA SER A 141 3.59 10.65 -11.99
C SER A 141 2.45 11.55 -11.52
N LEU A 142 2.55 12.13 -10.33
CA LEU A 142 1.56 13.02 -9.73
C LEU A 142 2.02 14.47 -9.91
N PRO A 143 1.16 15.39 -10.39
CA PRO A 143 1.53 16.80 -10.39
C PRO A 143 1.58 17.33 -8.95
N LEU A 144 2.46 18.30 -8.71
CA LEU A 144 2.50 19.06 -7.46
C LEU A 144 1.14 19.73 -7.17
N GLY A 145 0.86 19.97 -5.88
CA GLY A 145 -0.36 20.64 -5.44
C GLY A 145 -1.45 19.72 -4.87
N PRO A 146 -2.65 20.27 -4.61
CA PRO A 146 -3.73 19.56 -3.94
C PRO A 146 -4.28 18.37 -4.73
N ARG A 147 -4.57 17.28 -4.02
CA ARG A 147 -5.18 16.05 -4.52
C ARG A 147 -6.28 15.60 -3.58
N VAL A 148 -7.48 15.37 -4.12
CA VAL A 148 -8.58 14.75 -3.38
C VAL A 148 -8.31 13.25 -3.30
N VAL A 149 -8.16 12.73 -2.08
CA VAL A 149 -8.00 11.28 -1.82
C VAL A 149 -9.27 10.64 -1.29
N PHE A 150 -10.12 11.42 -0.61
CA PHE A 150 -11.44 10.99 -0.17
C PHE A 150 -12.51 11.91 -0.77
N THR A 151 -13.52 11.33 -1.41
CA THR A 151 -14.66 12.10 -1.97
C THR A 151 -15.84 12.20 -0.99
N GLY A 152 -15.71 11.58 0.19
CA GLY A 152 -16.66 11.56 1.31
C GLY A 152 -16.38 10.37 2.25
N GLY A 153 -16.97 10.35 3.45
CA GLY A 153 -16.84 9.24 4.41
C GLY A 153 -16.36 9.67 5.80
N THR A 154 -16.22 8.70 6.70
CA THR A 154 -15.67 8.86 8.07
C THR A 154 -14.16 8.64 8.14
N GLU A 155 -13.53 8.27 7.02
CA GLU A 155 -12.09 8.07 6.94
C GLU A 155 -11.36 9.42 6.88
N THR A 156 -10.20 9.48 7.54
CA THR A 156 -9.36 10.67 7.59
C THR A 156 -7.93 10.25 7.32
N ILE A 157 -7.15 11.17 6.76
CA ILE A 157 -5.72 10.98 6.52
C ILE A 157 -4.99 11.20 7.84
N ALA A 158 -4.08 10.30 8.21
CA ALA A 158 -3.18 10.54 9.32
C ALA A 158 -2.29 11.76 9.02
N GLN A 159 -2.11 12.62 10.01
CA GLN A 159 -1.32 13.84 9.87
C GLN A 159 -0.15 13.77 10.84
N ASN A 160 1.04 14.01 10.35
CA ASN A 160 2.24 13.73 11.13
C ASN A 160 3.02 15.02 11.24
N GLY A 161 2.81 15.73 12.35
CA GLY A 161 3.33 17.08 12.53
C GLY A 161 4.83 17.11 12.79
N LEU A 162 5.34 16.15 13.56
CA LEU A 162 6.77 15.93 13.71
C LEU A 162 7.15 14.66 12.94
N ILE A 163 8.18 14.78 12.10
CA ILE A 163 8.74 13.71 11.28
C ILE A 163 10.23 13.61 11.60
N SER A 164 10.76 12.40 11.68
CA SER A 164 12.19 12.19 11.94
C SER A 164 13.07 12.80 10.84
N THR A 165 14.27 13.27 11.18
CA THR A 165 15.14 14.02 10.25
C THR A 165 15.63 13.22 9.05
N GLY A 166 15.65 11.89 9.13
CA GLY A 166 16.02 11.01 8.01
C GLY A 166 14.88 10.70 7.05
N VAL A 167 13.65 11.13 7.37
CA VAL A 167 12.45 10.81 6.61
C VAL A 167 12.16 11.91 5.59
N GLN A 168 11.87 11.52 4.35
CA GLN A 168 11.49 12.43 3.28
C GLN A 168 9.96 12.56 3.20
N THR A 169 9.43 13.77 3.36
CA THR A 169 8.01 14.07 3.15
C THR A 169 7.71 14.26 1.66
N LEU A 170 6.76 13.49 1.13
CA LEU A 170 6.32 13.55 -0.27
C LEU A 170 5.01 14.30 -0.46
N ALA A 171 4.12 14.19 0.52
CA ALA A 171 2.88 14.95 0.58
C ALA A 171 2.57 15.40 2.00
N GLN A 172 1.89 16.55 2.09
CA GLN A 172 1.42 17.14 3.32
C GLN A 172 -0.11 17.14 3.35
N GLU A 173 -0.67 17.46 4.49
CA GLU A 173 -2.05 17.91 4.56
C GLU A 173 -2.25 19.14 3.66
N ASN A 174 -3.37 19.20 2.95
CA ASN A 174 -3.70 20.42 2.22
C ASN A 174 -4.03 21.57 3.20
N GLY A 175 -3.14 22.57 3.26
CA GLY A 175 -3.29 23.75 4.12
C GLY A 175 -2.49 23.72 5.43
N SER A 176 -1.74 22.65 5.69
CA SER A 176 -0.81 22.49 6.82
C SER A 176 0.54 21.97 6.34
N ALA A 177 1.55 21.99 7.21
CA ALA A 177 2.85 21.37 6.96
C ALA A 177 2.92 19.91 7.42
N ASP A 178 1.87 19.41 8.08
CA ASP A 178 1.82 18.05 8.62
C ASP A 178 1.91 17.01 7.49
N ALA A 179 2.77 16.02 7.65
CA ALA A 179 3.02 15.02 6.61
C ALA A 179 1.89 13.97 6.53
N THR A 180 1.55 13.58 5.30
CA THR A 180 0.51 12.58 5.00
C THR A 180 1.04 11.42 4.15
N LEU A 181 2.11 11.66 3.41
CA LEU A 181 2.88 10.65 2.69
C LEU A 181 4.35 10.95 2.87
N PHE A 182 5.10 9.98 3.36
CA PHE A 182 6.52 10.10 3.64
C PHE A 182 7.21 8.75 3.51
N VAL A 183 8.53 8.78 3.35
CA VAL A 183 9.36 7.60 3.15
C VAL A 183 10.63 7.69 3.97
N ALA A 184 11.12 6.53 4.39
CA ALA A 184 12.45 6.35 4.96
C ALA A 184 13.16 5.27 4.16
N ASP A 185 14.32 5.60 3.61
CA ASP A 185 15.22 4.61 3.03
C ASP A 185 16.04 3.92 4.13
N THR A 186 16.52 2.72 3.86
CA THR A 186 17.45 2.00 4.74
C THR A 186 18.60 2.91 5.19
N GLY A 187 18.86 2.94 6.49
CA GLY A 187 19.88 3.82 7.08
C GLY A 187 19.39 5.24 7.45
N ALA A 188 18.15 5.60 7.12
CA ALA A 188 17.58 6.88 7.54
C ALA A 188 17.52 6.98 9.08
N THR A 189 17.92 8.14 9.61
CA THR A 189 17.80 8.43 11.04
C THR A 189 16.34 8.51 11.46
N LEU A 190 15.98 7.76 12.50
CA LEU A 190 14.66 7.69 13.13
C LEU A 190 14.67 8.39 14.51
N PHE A 191 13.51 8.53 15.13
CA PHE A 191 13.47 8.99 16.53
C PHE A 191 14.24 8.05 17.46
N GLY A 192 14.70 8.58 18.59
CA GLY A 192 15.43 7.80 19.60
C GLY A 192 16.78 7.25 19.14
N ASP A 193 17.44 7.93 18.19
CA ASP A 193 18.70 7.51 17.55
C ASP A 193 18.59 6.19 16.74
N GLY A 194 17.37 5.79 16.38
CA GLY A 194 17.11 4.62 15.55
C GLY A 194 17.56 4.80 14.10
N SER A 195 17.58 3.68 13.36
CA SER A 195 17.86 3.66 11.92
C SER A 195 16.86 2.75 11.23
N ALA A 196 16.33 3.21 10.09
CA ALA A 196 15.47 2.38 9.24
C ALA A 196 16.23 1.15 8.73
N GLY A 197 15.53 0.01 8.71
CA GLY A 197 16.01 -1.30 8.27
C GLY A 197 16.28 -1.43 6.78
#